data_AF-A0A8H3XI88-F1
#
_entry.id   AF-A0A8H3XI88-F1
#
_cell.length_a   1.000
_cell.length_b   1.000
_cell.length_c   1.000
_cell.angle_alpha   90.00
_cell.angle_beta   90.00
_cell.angle_gamma   90.00
#
_symmetry.space_group_name_H-M   'P 1'
#
loop_
_entity.id
_entity.type
_entity.pdbx_description
1 polymer ?
#
loop_
_entity_poly.entity_id
_entity_poly.type
_entity_poly.pdbx_seq_one_letter_code
_entity_poly.pdbx_strand_id
1 'polypeptide(L)'
;MVDSEEWLKNVTDQGYIRLYDYSEFSDRKLIGRGGFGIVYKAKWEDCKLAIAIKQLNIMPIEEKTIKRLTKELKNLRKVCEHPNIINFYGVTRDQGSYMMVLQLANNGDLREYLKINFSKLEWADKLRMSLEILDGLEFLHKNDIIHRDLHSKNILVHDGKLLIADFGLSKDEASRTSNASVHGIQAYIDPQCFENLSYKRSKKSDIYSFGVILWEISSGRPPFQSLNPYGIVINISKGKREIRIKGTPSLYIQLYEKCWNYNPNQRPELEEISRKLEDLHKLIKCNTIKSSKNTLNLSENENFGDD
;
A
#
# COMPACT_ATOMS: atom_id res chain seq x y z
N MET A 1 4.69 12.44 28.39
CA MET A 1 4.33 13.68 27.66
C MET A 1 5.57 14.34 27.07
N VAL A 2 6.57 14.65 27.89
CA VAL A 2 7.78 15.40 27.52
C VAL A 2 8.56 14.76 26.35
N ASP A 3 8.85 13.46 26.38
CA ASP A 3 9.77 12.81 25.42
C ASP A 3 9.38 12.88 23.93
N SER A 4 8.12 12.64 23.53
CA SER A 4 7.78 12.58 22.09
C SER A 4 7.58 13.94 21.42
N GLU A 5 7.03 14.92 22.15
CA GLU A 5 6.90 16.30 21.66
C GLU A 5 8.24 17.03 21.72
N GLU A 6 9.02 16.81 22.78
CA GLU A 6 10.41 17.29 22.86
C GLU A 6 11.26 16.65 21.76
N TRP A 7 11.10 15.35 21.47
CA TRP A 7 11.77 14.72 20.34
C TRP A 7 11.41 15.39 19.02
N LEU A 8 10.13 15.67 18.76
CA LEU A 8 9.68 16.35 17.54
C LEU A 8 10.33 17.73 17.42
N LYS A 9 10.24 18.53 18.49
CA LYS A 9 10.85 19.85 18.56
C LYS A 9 12.37 19.76 18.33
N ASN A 10 13.04 18.80 18.96
CA ASN A 10 14.47 18.62 18.85
C ASN A 10 14.89 18.23 17.43
N VAL A 11 14.19 17.29 16.78
CA VAL A 11 14.53 16.91 15.40
C VAL A 11 14.22 18.01 14.38
N THR A 12 13.25 18.89 14.66
CA THR A 12 13.00 20.07 13.84
C THR A 12 14.02 21.17 14.09
N ASP A 13 14.38 21.44 15.36
CA ASP A 13 15.35 22.47 15.75
C ASP A 13 16.77 22.12 15.25
N GLN A 14 17.12 20.83 15.26
CA GLN A 14 18.39 20.32 14.73
C GLN A 14 18.39 20.13 13.19
N GLY A 15 17.27 20.39 12.52
CA GLY A 15 17.17 20.29 11.05
C GLY A 15 17.15 18.86 10.49
N TYR A 16 17.01 17.82 11.32
CA TYR A 16 16.87 16.43 10.87
C TYR A 16 15.53 16.15 10.19
N ILE A 17 14.50 16.92 10.54
CA ILE A 17 13.22 16.97 9.83
C ILE A 17 12.94 18.43 9.55
N ARG A 18 12.72 18.78 8.28
CA ARG A 18 12.38 20.15 7.92
C ARG A 18 10.99 20.51 8.43
N LEU A 19 10.91 21.60 9.20
CA LEU A 19 9.67 22.25 9.58
C LEU A 19 9.40 23.40 8.62
N TYR A 20 8.31 23.32 7.87
CA TYR A 20 7.86 24.37 6.96
C TYR A 20 6.85 25.28 7.65
N ASP A 21 6.79 26.54 7.21
CA ASP A 21 5.71 27.42 7.61
C ASP A 21 4.42 26.98 6.91
N TYR A 22 3.32 26.88 7.66
CA TYR A 22 2.04 26.45 7.11
C TYR A 22 1.51 27.39 6.02
N SER A 23 1.92 28.66 6.05
CA SER A 23 1.59 29.66 5.02
C SER A 23 2.27 29.41 3.67
N GLU A 24 3.33 28.59 3.60
CA GLU A 24 3.97 28.17 2.34
C GLU A 24 3.02 27.32 1.46
N PHE A 25 1.95 26.77 2.04
CA PHE A 25 1.04 25.84 1.37
C PHE A 25 -0.32 26.46 1.11
N SER A 26 -0.61 26.84 -0.13
CA SER A 26 -1.88 27.49 -0.54
C SER A 26 -2.92 26.49 -1.08
N ASP A 27 -4.11 26.98 -1.44
CA ASP A 27 -5.16 26.23 -2.14
C ASP A 27 -5.52 24.87 -1.51
N ARG A 28 -5.56 24.85 -0.17
CA ARG A 28 -5.81 23.66 0.62
C ARG A 28 -7.22 23.12 0.38
N LYS A 29 -7.32 21.90 -0.12
CA LYS A 29 -8.59 21.20 -0.40
C LYS A 29 -8.60 19.85 0.30
N LEU A 30 -9.65 19.58 1.05
CA LEU A 30 -9.86 18.27 1.67
C LEU A 30 -9.99 17.20 0.58
N ILE A 31 -9.13 16.17 0.61
CA ILE A 31 -9.17 15.05 -0.35
C ILE A 31 -9.40 13.69 0.31
N GLY A 32 -9.25 13.58 1.63
CA GLY A 32 -9.50 12.34 2.35
C GLY A 32 -9.73 12.53 3.83
N ARG A 33 -10.62 11.72 4.41
CA ARG A 33 -10.85 11.62 5.85
C ARG A 33 -11.06 10.16 6.23
N GLY A 34 -10.29 9.66 7.18
CA GLY A 34 -10.36 8.26 7.62
C GLY A 34 -9.77 8.03 9.02
N GLY A 35 -9.59 6.75 9.39
CA GLY A 35 -9.03 6.33 10.68
C GLY A 35 -7.57 6.74 10.91
N PHE A 36 -6.90 7.22 9.86
CA PHE A 36 -5.51 7.67 9.88
C PHE A 36 -5.36 9.19 9.89
N GLY A 37 -6.48 9.93 9.80
CA GLY A 37 -6.45 11.39 9.79
C GLY A 37 -7.24 12.03 8.66
N ILE A 38 -6.95 13.30 8.47
CA ILE A 38 -7.45 14.16 7.42
C ILE A 38 -6.29 14.46 6.47
N VAL A 39 -6.55 14.38 5.17
CA VAL A 39 -5.56 14.68 4.14
C VAL A 39 -6.08 15.83 3.28
N TYR A 40 -5.27 16.87 3.18
CA TYR A 40 -5.50 18.02 2.31
C TYR A 40 -4.53 17.97 1.13
N LYS A 41 -5.01 18.25 -0.07
CA LYS A 41 -4.18 18.66 -1.20
C LYS A 41 -3.83 20.14 -1.03
N ALA A 42 -2.59 20.51 -1.24
CA ALA A 42 -2.15 21.91 -1.23
C ALA A 42 -1.15 22.19 -2.36
N LYS A 43 -0.96 23.46 -2.71
CA LYS A 43 0.13 23.91 -3.59
C LYS A 43 1.28 24.38 -2.73
N TRP A 44 2.48 23.93 -3.06
CA TRP A 44 3.73 24.45 -2.49
C TRP A 44 4.31 25.45 -3.49
N GLU A 45 4.13 26.74 -3.20
CA GLU A 45 4.37 27.82 -4.18
C GLU A 45 5.83 27.88 -4.63
N ASP A 46 6.77 27.87 -3.67
CA ASP A 46 8.21 27.96 -3.94
C ASP A 46 8.73 26.80 -4.82
N CYS A 47 8.16 25.61 -4.63
CA CYS A 47 8.55 24.41 -5.37
C CYS A 47 7.70 24.16 -6.62
N LYS A 48 6.65 24.97 -6.86
CA LYS A 48 5.66 24.76 -7.94
C LYS A 48 5.11 23.33 -7.97
N LEU A 49 4.94 22.73 -6.79
CA LEU A 49 4.58 21.33 -6.62
C LEU A 49 3.23 21.19 -5.90
N ALA A 50 2.42 20.21 -6.29
CA ALA A 50 1.24 19.82 -5.52
C ALA A 50 1.63 18.77 -4.46
N ILE A 51 1.22 19.00 -3.21
CA ILE A 51 1.56 18.16 -2.07
C ILE A 51 0.31 17.65 -1.35
N ALA A 52 0.51 16.64 -0.49
CA ALA A 52 -0.48 16.19 0.48
C ALA A 52 -0.06 16.59 1.90
N ILE A 53 -0.94 17.28 2.62
CA ILE A 53 -0.80 17.59 4.04
C ILE A 53 -1.66 16.61 4.82
N LYS A 54 -1.02 15.68 5.56
CA LYS A 54 -1.71 14.70 6.40
C LYS A 54 -1.69 15.16 7.86
N GLN A 55 -2.87 15.44 8.39
CA GLN A 55 -3.12 15.73 9.79
C GLN A 55 -3.66 14.45 10.45
N LEU A 56 -2.97 13.92 11.46
CA LEU A 56 -3.48 12.77 12.20
C LEU A 56 -4.73 13.19 13.01
N ASN A 57 -5.81 12.42 12.89
CA ASN A 57 -7.04 12.67 13.64
C ASN A 57 -6.81 12.36 15.12
N ILE A 58 -7.11 13.32 15.99
CA ILE A 58 -8.02 13.25 17.16
C ILE A 58 -7.72 14.51 18.01
N MET A 59 -8.74 15.36 18.15
CA MET A 59 -8.79 16.37 19.19
C MET A 59 -9.50 15.76 20.42
N PRO A 60 -9.03 16.02 21.64
CA PRO A 60 -7.78 16.71 21.97
C PRO A 60 -6.56 15.85 21.60
N ILE A 61 -5.40 16.49 21.43
CA ILE A 61 -4.12 15.83 21.16
C ILE A 61 -3.80 14.89 22.33
N GLU A 62 -4.25 13.64 22.24
CA GLU A 62 -3.93 12.61 23.20
C GLU A 62 -2.47 12.16 23.00
N GLU A 63 -1.80 11.75 24.08
CA GLU A 63 -0.43 11.24 24.09
C GLU A 63 -0.17 10.17 23.01
N LYS A 64 -1.20 9.37 22.70
CA LYS A 64 -1.17 8.33 21.67
C LYS A 64 -0.95 8.89 20.26
N THR A 65 -1.47 10.09 19.96
CA THR A 65 -1.40 10.71 18.63
C THR A 65 0.01 11.20 18.32
N ILE A 66 0.65 11.91 19.26
CA ILE A 66 2.05 12.36 19.10
C ILE A 66 2.98 11.16 19.01
N LYS A 67 2.81 10.14 19.85
CA LYS A 67 3.59 8.89 19.78
C LYS A 67 3.47 8.22 18.41
N ARG A 68 2.26 8.17 17.84
CA ARG A 68 2.01 7.63 16.51
C ARG A 68 2.69 8.46 15.42
N LEU A 69 2.58 9.79 15.48
CA LEU A 69 3.27 10.69 14.54
C LEU A 69 4.78 10.50 14.60
N THR A 70 5.37 10.59 15.80
CA THR A 70 6.81 10.41 16.02
C THR A 70 7.29 9.07 15.47
N LYS A 71 6.50 8.01 15.66
CA LYS A 71 6.80 6.68 15.12
C LYS A 71 6.74 6.65 13.59
N GLU A 72 5.68 7.18 12.98
CA GLU A 72 5.55 7.27 11.52
C GLU A 72 6.72 8.06 10.91
N LEU A 73 7.08 9.20 11.49
CA LEU A 73 8.23 10.01 11.07
C LEU A 73 9.56 9.28 11.20
N LYS A 74 9.79 8.55 12.31
CA LYS A 74 10.99 7.72 12.48
C LYS A 74 11.09 6.65 11.40
N ASN A 75 9.97 6.06 10.98
CA ASN A 75 9.97 5.05 9.91
C ASN A 75 10.17 5.70 8.55
N LEU A 76 9.46 6.79 8.23
CA LEU A 76 9.61 7.54 6.97
C LEU A 76 11.05 7.98 6.73
N ARG A 77 11.77 8.38 7.79
CA ARG A 77 13.19 8.73 7.70
C ARG A 77 14.12 7.56 7.35
N LYS A 78 13.75 6.32 7.69
CA LYS A 78 14.55 5.13 7.36
C LYS A 78 14.37 4.69 5.91
N VAL A 79 13.25 5.05 5.31
CA VAL A 79 12.85 4.57 3.98
C VAL A 79 12.63 5.70 3.00
N CYS A 80 13.25 6.86 3.26
CA CYS A 80 13.27 7.94 2.31
C CYS A 80 13.87 7.47 0.98
N GLU A 81 13.38 8.00 -0.14
CA GLU A 81 13.97 7.85 -1.47
C GLU A 81 13.81 6.46 -2.13
N HIS A 82 12.71 5.76 -1.87
CA HIS A 82 12.34 4.56 -2.65
C HIS A 82 11.25 4.87 -3.69
N PRO A 83 11.38 4.45 -4.97
CA PRO A 83 10.41 4.77 -6.03
C PRO A 83 9.00 4.23 -5.79
N ASN A 84 8.86 3.21 -4.93
CA ASN A 84 7.59 2.58 -4.57
C ASN A 84 7.15 2.83 -3.13
N ILE A 85 7.66 3.88 -2.48
CA ILE A 85 7.21 4.36 -1.18
C ILE A 85 6.87 5.84 -1.31
N ILE A 86 5.82 6.28 -0.62
CA ILE A 86 5.41 7.68 -0.64
C ILE A 86 6.55 8.60 -0.14
N ASN A 87 6.87 9.64 -0.91
CA ASN A 87 7.90 10.58 -0.49
C ASN A 87 7.43 11.45 0.68
N PHE A 88 8.34 11.67 1.62
CA PHE A 88 8.16 12.52 2.79
C PHE A 88 9.08 13.74 2.67
N TYR A 89 8.49 14.94 2.72
CA TYR A 89 9.23 16.20 2.54
C TYR A 89 9.56 16.89 3.87
N GLY A 90 8.78 16.61 4.92
CA GLY A 90 8.96 17.21 6.24
C GLY A 90 7.63 17.38 6.97
N VAL A 91 7.60 18.28 7.93
CA VAL A 91 6.40 18.58 8.73
C VAL A 91 6.04 20.06 8.63
N THR A 92 4.78 20.37 8.92
CA THR A 92 4.29 21.74 9.10
C THR A 92 3.49 21.82 10.39
N ARG A 93 3.28 23.02 10.91
CA ARG A 93 2.52 23.24 12.13
C ARG A 93 1.47 24.34 11.95
N ASP A 94 0.23 24.05 12.34
CA ASP A 94 -0.85 25.04 12.40
C ASP A 94 -1.63 24.88 13.70
N GLN A 95 -1.99 25.99 14.35
CA GLN A 95 -2.76 26.02 15.61
C GLN A 95 -2.26 25.00 16.66
N GLY A 96 -0.93 24.85 16.76
CA GLY A 96 -0.29 23.93 17.71
C GLY A 96 -0.17 22.47 17.24
N SER A 97 -0.81 22.07 16.14
CA SER A 97 -0.82 20.69 15.63
C SER A 97 0.21 20.46 14.53
N TYR A 98 1.06 19.44 14.70
CA TYR A 98 1.98 18.98 13.65
C TYR A 98 1.23 18.19 12.56
N MET A 99 1.61 18.40 11.31
CA MET A 99 1.11 17.70 10.14
C MET A 99 2.28 17.26 9.27
N MET A 100 2.10 16.17 8.52
CA MET A 100 3.11 15.66 7.59
C MET A 100 2.92 16.27 6.21
N VAL A 101 4.03 16.65 5.57
CA VAL A 101 4.08 17.12 4.19
C VAL A 101 4.63 15.97 3.34
N LEU A 102 3.77 15.46 2.46
CA LEU A 102 4.01 14.24 1.66
C LEU A 102 3.83 14.53 0.17
N GLN A 103 4.37 13.65 -0.67
CA GLN A 103 4.04 13.61 -2.09
C GLN A 103 2.52 13.43 -2.29
N LEU A 104 1.97 14.14 -3.27
CA LEU A 104 0.61 13.94 -3.73
C LEU A 104 0.56 12.83 -4.80
N ALA A 105 -0.10 11.72 -4.49
CA ALA A 105 -0.46 10.72 -5.49
C ALA A 105 -1.68 11.20 -6.30
N ASN A 106 -1.52 11.37 -7.62
CA ASN A 106 -2.51 12.04 -8.46
C ASN A 106 -3.59 11.11 -9.05
N ASN A 107 -3.48 9.80 -8.86
CA ASN A 107 -4.47 8.83 -9.30
C ASN A 107 -5.20 8.12 -8.13
N GLY A 108 -5.09 8.65 -6.91
CA GLY A 108 -5.78 8.14 -5.73
C GLY A 108 -5.15 6.86 -5.16
N ASP A 109 -5.95 6.06 -4.45
CA ASP A 109 -5.53 4.75 -3.96
C ASP A 109 -5.81 3.63 -4.97
N LEU A 110 -5.12 2.50 -4.79
CA LEU A 110 -5.17 1.34 -5.70
C LEU A 110 -6.59 0.80 -5.86
N ARG A 111 -7.42 0.84 -4.82
CA ARG A 111 -8.78 0.30 -4.91
C ARG A 111 -9.64 1.14 -5.84
N GLU A 112 -9.66 2.46 -5.67
CA GLU A 112 -10.40 3.34 -6.59
C GLU A 112 -9.76 3.35 -7.99
N TYR A 113 -8.43 3.26 -8.07
CA TYR A 113 -7.72 3.15 -9.35
C TYR A 113 -8.15 1.92 -10.14
N LEU A 114 -8.20 0.74 -9.50
CA LEU A 114 -8.66 -0.49 -10.12
C LEU A 114 -10.12 -0.33 -10.57
N LYS A 115 -11.01 0.15 -9.70
CA LYS A 115 -12.42 0.36 -10.04
C LYS A 115 -12.63 1.19 -11.30
N ILE A 116 -11.81 2.21 -11.53
CA ILE A 116 -11.92 3.12 -12.68
C ILE A 116 -11.21 2.55 -13.93
N ASN A 117 -10.04 1.93 -13.77
CA ASN A 117 -9.15 1.62 -14.88
C ASN A 117 -9.05 0.13 -15.23
N PHE A 118 -9.69 -0.77 -14.48
CA PHE A 118 -9.48 -2.22 -14.61
C PHE A 118 -9.71 -2.77 -16.02
N SER A 119 -10.69 -2.24 -16.76
CA SER A 119 -10.97 -2.66 -18.14
C SER A 119 -9.84 -2.34 -19.13
N LYS A 120 -8.94 -1.42 -18.79
CA LYS A 120 -7.78 -1.02 -19.59
C LYS A 120 -6.49 -1.74 -19.17
N LEU A 121 -6.51 -2.46 -18.05
CA LEU A 121 -5.31 -3.10 -17.49
C LEU A 121 -5.10 -4.49 -18.08
N GLU A 122 -4.00 -4.65 -18.81
CA GLU A 122 -3.56 -5.96 -19.28
C GLU A 122 -2.78 -6.72 -18.20
N TRP A 123 -2.48 -7.99 -18.45
CA TRP A 123 -1.69 -8.79 -17.51
C TRP A 123 -0.26 -8.27 -17.31
N ALA A 124 0.34 -7.65 -18.33
CA ALA A 124 1.63 -7.00 -18.18
C ALA A 124 1.55 -5.83 -17.17
N ASP A 125 0.48 -5.03 -17.21
CA ASP A 125 0.26 -3.97 -16.23
C ASP A 125 0.06 -4.56 -14.85
N LYS A 126 -0.85 -5.53 -14.69
CA LYS A 126 -1.13 -6.15 -13.40
C LYS A 126 0.13 -6.71 -12.72
N LEU A 127 1.00 -7.37 -13.50
CA LEU A 127 2.27 -7.89 -12.99
C LEU A 127 3.28 -6.80 -12.65
N ARG A 128 3.37 -5.74 -13.46
CA ARG A 128 4.16 -4.55 -13.12
C ARG A 128 3.67 -3.94 -11.80
N MET A 129 2.36 -3.77 -11.64
CA MET A 129 1.76 -3.25 -10.40
C MET A 129 2.11 -4.13 -9.20
N SER A 130 2.05 -5.46 -9.34
CA SER A 130 2.45 -6.41 -8.30
C SER A 130 3.94 -6.30 -7.93
N LEU A 131 4.82 -6.17 -8.92
CA LEU A 131 6.27 -6.04 -8.72
C LEU A 131 6.62 -4.72 -8.02
N GLU A 132 6.00 -3.61 -8.42
CA GLU A 132 6.20 -2.30 -7.80
C GLU A 132 5.80 -2.29 -6.32
N ILE A 133 4.67 -2.92 -5.97
CA ILE A 133 4.26 -3.06 -4.57
C ILE A 133 5.23 -3.99 -3.81
N LEU A 134 5.69 -5.07 -4.44
CA LEU A 134 6.64 -5.99 -3.82
C LEU A 134 7.97 -5.32 -3.51
N ASP A 135 8.50 -4.53 -4.44
CA ASP A 135 9.78 -3.82 -4.31
C ASP A 135 9.73 -2.84 -3.12
N GLY A 136 8.65 -2.05 -3.03
CA GLY A 136 8.42 -1.20 -1.85
C GLY A 136 8.32 -2.01 -0.55
N LEU A 137 7.63 -3.16 -0.55
CA LEU A 137 7.48 -4.00 0.63
C LEU A 137 8.81 -4.64 1.06
N GLU A 138 9.62 -5.08 0.10
CA GLU A 138 10.94 -5.62 0.33
C GLU A 138 11.86 -4.57 0.96
N PHE A 139 11.81 -3.34 0.46
CA PHE A 139 12.57 -2.24 1.05
C PHE A 139 12.14 -1.91 2.48
N LEU A 140 10.84 -1.92 2.77
CA LEU A 140 10.34 -1.80 4.15
C LEU A 140 10.90 -2.93 5.04
N HIS A 141 10.80 -4.17 4.57
CA HIS A 141 11.23 -5.34 5.33
C HIS A 141 12.75 -5.37 5.56
N LYS A 142 13.57 -4.94 4.59
CA LYS A 142 15.03 -4.78 4.73
C LYS A 142 15.39 -3.73 5.80
N ASN A 143 14.55 -2.73 6.00
CA ASN A 143 14.71 -1.69 7.03
C ASN A 143 14.01 -2.03 8.37
N ASP A 144 13.64 -3.30 8.57
CA ASP A 144 12.93 -3.82 9.74
C ASP A 144 11.61 -3.09 10.07
N ILE A 145 10.93 -2.66 9.01
CA ILE A 145 9.59 -2.08 9.08
C ILE A 145 8.59 -3.13 8.60
N ILE A 146 7.69 -3.54 9.50
CA ILE A 146 6.54 -4.39 9.18
C ILE A 146 5.34 -3.45 9.06
N HIS A 147 4.69 -3.40 7.91
CA HIS A 147 3.62 -2.44 7.63
C HIS A 147 2.39 -2.69 8.53
N ARG A 148 2.01 -3.96 8.72
CA ARG A 148 0.89 -4.46 9.55
C ARG A 148 -0.52 -4.07 9.10
N ASP A 149 -0.65 -3.05 8.27
CA ASP A 149 -1.92 -2.56 7.71
C ASP A 149 -1.81 -2.36 6.19
N LEU A 150 -1.11 -3.29 5.54
CA LEU A 150 -0.96 -3.27 4.10
C LEU A 150 -2.31 -3.65 3.46
N HIS A 151 -2.88 -2.76 2.66
CA HIS A 151 -4.10 -3.01 1.91
C HIS A 151 -4.20 -2.04 0.74
N SER A 152 -5.08 -2.28 -0.23
CA SER A 152 -5.18 -1.44 -1.44
C SER A 152 -5.45 0.04 -1.18
N LYS A 153 -6.15 0.41 -0.10
CA LYS A 153 -6.33 1.83 0.26
C LYS A 153 -5.06 2.53 0.79
N ASN A 154 -4.02 1.76 1.14
CA ASN A 154 -2.70 2.25 1.58
C ASN A 154 -1.64 2.08 0.48
N ILE A 155 -2.05 1.64 -0.72
CA ILE A 155 -1.24 1.70 -1.92
C ILE A 155 -1.76 2.87 -2.74
N LEU A 156 -0.96 3.91 -2.90
CA LEU A 156 -1.30 5.07 -3.71
C LEU A 156 -0.80 4.90 -5.15
N VAL A 157 -1.44 5.60 -6.07
CA VAL A 157 -1.10 5.57 -7.50
C VAL A 157 -0.71 6.97 -7.97
N HIS A 158 0.51 7.11 -8.49
CA HIS A 158 1.05 8.37 -9.01
C HIS A 158 1.59 8.13 -10.42
N ASP A 159 0.93 8.70 -11.43
CA ASP A 159 1.22 8.49 -12.85
C ASP A 159 1.35 7.01 -13.21
N GLY A 160 0.43 6.19 -12.70
CA GLY A 160 0.40 4.74 -12.91
C GLY A 160 1.46 3.93 -12.13
N LYS A 161 2.33 4.59 -11.35
CA LYS A 161 3.27 3.93 -10.42
C LYS A 161 2.66 3.72 -9.04
N LEU A 162 3.02 2.62 -8.39
CA LEU A 162 2.47 2.22 -7.09
C LEU A 162 3.38 2.65 -5.95
N LEU A 163 2.82 3.31 -4.95
CA LEU A 163 3.52 3.84 -3.79
C LEU A 163 2.90 3.27 -2.52
N ILE A 164 3.68 2.61 -1.68
CA ILE A 164 3.23 2.22 -0.34
C ILE A 164 3.19 3.46 0.56
N ALA A 165 2.07 3.64 1.25
CA ALA A 165 1.85 4.73 2.20
C ALA A 165 1.31 4.20 3.54
N ASP A 166 1.28 5.07 4.56
CA ASP A 166 0.61 4.82 5.84
C ASP A 166 1.08 3.58 6.64
N PHE A 167 2.39 3.43 6.76
CA PHE A 167 3.00 2.41 7.63
C PHE A 167 3.23 2.92 9.07
N GLY A 168 2.44 3.89 9.55
CA GLY A 168 2.54 4.44 10.92
C GLY A 168 2.23 3.43 12.03
N LEU A 169 1.61 2.29 11.70
CA LEU A 169 1.34 1.19 12.63
C LEU A 169 2.55 0.24 12.81
N SER A 170 3.67 0.44 12.10
CA SER A 170 4.82 -0.44 12.17
C SER A 170 5.55 -0.36 13.52
N LYS A 171 5.42 -1.42 14.34
CA LYS A 171 5.84 -1.60 15.76
C LYS A 171 4.86 -1.15 16.84
N ASP A 172 3.78 -1.90 17.01
CA ASP A 172 3.09 -2.01 18.31
C ASP A 172 3.63 -3.25 19.03
N GLU A 173 4.46 -3.03 20.04
CA GLU A 173 4.65 -3.99 21.14
C GLU A 173 3.78 -3.65 22.35
N ALA A 174 3.10 -2.48 22.36
CA ALA A 174 2.54 -1.87 23.55
C ALA A 174 1.01 -1.72 23.57
N SER A 175 0.24 -2.46 22.78
CA SER A 175 -1.21 -2.60 22.99
C SER A 175 -1.55 -3.99 23.54
N ARG A 176 -0.93 -4.33 24.68
CA ARG A 176 -1.35 -5.48 25.52
C ARG A 176 -2.52 -5.13 26.44
N THR A 177 -3.17 -3.98 26.27
CA THR A 177 -4.22 -3.53 27.20
C THR A 177 -5.44 -2.99 26.46
N SER A 178 -6.59 -3.53 26.90
CA SER A 178 -8.00 -3.25 26.60
C SER A 178 -8.55 -3.63 25.21
N ASN A 179 -9.17 -4.81 25.17
CA ASN A 179 -10.36 -5.19 24.40
C ASN A 179 -10.37 -4.99 22.86
N ALA A 180 -10.15 -6.11 22.16
CA ALA A 180 -11.00 -6.60 21.07
C ALA A 180 -11.26 -5.73 19.81
N SER A 181 -10.30 -4.94 19.32
CA SER A 181 -10.36 -4.44 17.95
C SER A 181 -9.10 -4.78 17.18
N VAL A 182 -9.20 -5.77 16.29
CA VAL A 182 -8.19 -6.01 15.27
C VAL A 182 -8.24 -4.81 14.31
N HIS A 183 -7.24 -3.93 14.38
CA HIS A 183 -7.16 -2.73 13.56
C HIS A 183 -6.74 -3.09 12.13
N GLY A 184 -7.50 -2.59 11.15
CA GLY A 184 -7.26 -2.75 9.71
C GLY A 184 -8.51 -3.21 8.95
N ILE A 185 -8.38 -3.41 7.64
CA ILE A 185 -9.45 -3.96 6.81
C ILE A 185 -9.44 -5.49 6.95
N GLN A 186 -10.52 -6.07 7.45
CA GLN A 186 -10.60 -7.47 7.93
C GLN A 186 -10.10 -8.50 6.91
N ALA A 187 -10.32 -8.26 5.62
CA ALA A 187 -9.88 -9.15 4.55
C ALA A 187 -8.36 -9.30 4.45
N TYR A 188 -7.60 -8.25 4.81
CA TYR A 188 -6.13 -8.17 4.67
C TYR A 188 -5.40 -8.55 5.95
N ILE A 189 -6.13 -8.75 7.04
CA ILE A 189 -5.53 -9.06 8.34
C ILE A 189 -5.20 -10.55 8.39
N ASP A 190 -3.98 -10.84 8.83
CA ASP A 190 -3.49 -12.19 9.09
C ASP A 190 -4.50 -12.99 9.94
N PRO A 191 -5.00 -14.15 9.48
CA PRO A 191 -6.06 -14.90 10.16
C PRO A 191 -5.69 -15.29 11.59
N GLN A 192 -4.40 -15.44 11.89
CA GLN A 192 -3.90 -15.73 13.23
C GLN A 192 -4.31 -14.66 14.26
N CYS A 193 -4.53 -13.41 13.84
CA CYS A 193 -5.00 -12.33 14.69
C CYS A 193 -6.44 -12.52 15.20
N PHE A 194 -7.26 -13.33 14.53
CA PHE A 194 -8.64 -13.58 14.94
C PHE A 194 -8.76 -14.73 15.95
N GLU A 195 -7.76 -15.59 16.02
CA GLU A 195 -7.78 -16.80 16.85
C GLU A 195 -6.88 -16.70 18.07
N ASN A 196 -5.74 -16.02 17.93
CA ASN A 196 -4.79 -15.84 19.01
C ASN A 196 -4.57 -14.35 19.29
N LEU A 197 -5.15 -13.87 20.39
CA LEU A 197 -5.00 -12.49 20.86
C LEU A 197 -3.55 -12.12 21.20
N SER A 198 -2.67 -13.10 21.42
CA SER A 198 -1.24 -12.89 21.67
C SER A 198 -0.37 -12.92 20.42
N TYR A 199 -0.95 -13.22 19.24
CA TYR A 199 -0.21 -13.32 17.99
C TYR A 199 0.40 -11.97 17.60
N LYS A 200 1.72 -11.95 17.46
CA LYS A 200 2.48 -10.78 17.02
C LYS A 200 2.59 -10.78 15.50
N ARG A 201 1.97 -9.79 14.84
CA ARG A 201 2.14 -9.57 13.38
C ARG A 201 3.61 -9.41 13.01
N SER A 202 4.03 -10.16 11.99
CA SER A 202 5.41 -10.25 11.51
C SER A 202 5.51 -9.87 10.03
N LYS A 203 6.70 -9.94 9.43
CA LYS A 203 6.88 -9.81 7.97
C LYS A 203 5.96 -10.76 7.20
N LYS A 204 5.70 -11.97 7.72
CA LYS A 204 4.74 -12.93 7.14
C LYS A 204 3.29 -12.47 7.17
N SER A 205 2.91 -11.59 8.10
CA SER A 205 1.58 -10.97 8.10
C SER A 205 1.42 -10.00 6.93
N ASP A 206 2.46 -9.24 6.59
CA ASP A 206 2.42 -8.41 5.38
C ASP A 206 2.39 -9.26 4.10
N ILE A 207 3.06 -10.42 4.08
CA ILE A 207 2.95 -11.38 2.94
C ILE A 207 1.51 -11.85 2.76
N TYR A 208 0.79 -12.12 3.84
CA TYR A 208 -0.64 -12.45 3.76
C TYR A 208 -1.42 -11.31 3.10
N SER A 209 -1.25 -10.09 3.61
CA SER A 209 -1.92 -8.90 3.08
C SER A 209 -1.59 -8.66 1.61
N PHE A 210 -0.33 -8.85 1.21
CA PHE A 210 0.12 -8.78 -0.17
C PHE A 210 -0.59 -9.82 -1.06
N GLY A 211 -0.76 -11.05 -0.58
CA GLY A 211 -1.56 -12.07 -1.27
C GLY A 211 -3.00 -11.61 -1.55
N VAL A 212 -3.64 -10.93 -0.60
CA VAL A 212 -4.98 -10.36 -0.80
C VAL A 212 -4.96 -9.23 -1.83
N ILE A 213 -3.94 -8.38 -1.83
CA ILE A 213 -3.74 -7.32 -2.85
C ILE A 213 -3.54 -7.93 -4.23
N LEU A 214 -2.75 -9.00 -4.37
CA LEU A 214 -2.57 -9.69 -5.64
C LEU A 214 -3.91 -10.17 -6.20
N TRP A 215 -4.74 -10.78 -5.35
CA TRP A 215 -6.08 -11.21 -5.75
C TRP A 215 -6.95 -10.01 -6.17
N GLU A 216 -6.92 -8.88 -5.46
CA GLU A 216 -7.68 -7.67 -5.80
C GLU A 216 -7.23 -7.06 -7.13
N ILE A 217 -5.93 -7.06 -7.43
CA ILE A 217 -5.38 -6.66 -8.74
C ILE A 217 -5.90 -7.59 -9.85
N SER A 218 -6.06 -8.90 -9.58
CA SER A 218 -6.60 -9.85 -10.56
C SER A 218 -8.10 -9.66 -10.79
N SER A 219 -8.85 -9.29 -9.76
CA SER A 219 -10.32 -9.26 -9.77
C SER A 219 -10.89 -7.89 -10.13
N GLY A 220 -10.14 -6.81 -9.89
CA GLY A 220 -10.60 -5.44 -10.06
C GLY A 220 -11.64 -5.00 -9.03
N ARG A 221 -11.93 -5.84 -8.02
CA ARG A 221 -12.96 -5.59 -7.01
C ARG A 221 -12.46 -5.85 -5.59
N PRO A 222 -13.02 -5.17 -4.57
CA PRO A 222 -12.65 -5.40 -3.19
C PRO A 222 -12.87 -6.87 -2.75
N PRO A 223 -12.00 -7.42 -1.88
CA PRO A 223 -12.20 -8.75 -1.33
C PRO A 223 -13.41 -8.78 -0.41
N PHE A 224 -14.18 -9.86 -0.52
CA PHE A 224 -15.42 -10.12 0.20
C PHE A 224 -16.44 -8.98 0.09
N GLN A 225 -16.57 -8.37 -1.09
CA GLN A 225 -17.38 -7.17 -1.34
C GLN A 225 -18.84 -7.25 -0.83
N SER A 226 -19.44 -8.44 -0.80
CA SER A 226 -20.82 -8.65 -0.35
C SER A 226 -20.98 -8.89 1.16
N LEU A 227 -19.88 -8.96 1.91
CA LEU A 227 -19.88 -9.27 3.33
C LEU A 227 -19.56 -8.02 4.17
N ASN A 228 -20.23 -7.93 5.31
CA ASN A 228 -19.83 -6.99 6.36
C ASN A 228 -18.54 -7.49 7.08
N PRO A 229 -17.85 -6.62 7.84
CA PRO A 229 -16.62 -6.98 8.55
C PRO A 229 -16.68 -8.27 9.38
N TYR A 230 -17.77 -8.52 10.12
CA TYR A 230 -17.94 -9.73 10.93
C TYR A 230 -18.06 -10.98 10.06
N GLY A 231 -18.82 -10.89 8.96
CA GLY A 231 -18.96 -11.95 7.98
C GLY A 231 -17.62 -12.33 7.34
N ILE A 232 -16.76 -11.34 7.06
CA ILE A 232 -15.41 -11.56 6.53
C ILE A 232 -14.59 -12.40 7.52
N VAL A 233 -14.53 -11.98 8.79
CA VAL A 233 -13.78 -12.67 9.85
C VAL A 233 -14.25 -14.13 9.98
N ILE A 234 -15.56 -14.36 10.09
CA ILE A 234 -16.13 -15.71 10.23
C ILE A 234 -15.75 -16.60 9.04
N ASN A 235 -15.80 -16.08 7.81
CA ASN A 235 -15.44 -16.86 6.62
C ASN A 235 -13.95 -17.16 6.61
N ILE A 236 -13.10 -16.17 6.91
CA ILE A 236 -11.64 -16.34 6.92
C ILE A 236 -11.20 -17.38 7.96
N SER A 237 -11.77 -17.32 9.18
CA SER A 237 -11.50 -18.29 10.26
C SER A 237 -11.97 -19.71 9.93
N LYS A 238 -12.98 -19.85 9.06
CA LYS A 238 -13.42 -21.16 8.54
C LYS A 238 -12.61 -21.64 7.33
N GLY A 239 -11.49 -20.97 7.03
CA GLY A 239 -10.64 -21.29 5.88
C GLY A 239 -11.21 -20.88 4.52
N LYS A 240 -12.35 -20.18 4.48
CA LYS A 240 -12.95 -19.72 3.22
C LYS A 240 -12.14 -18.54 2.66
N ARG A 241 -12.02 -18.51 1.33
CA ARG A 241 -11.35 -17.45 0.58
C ARG A 241 -12.17 -17.07 -0.64
N GLU A 242 -11.77 -16.00 -1.29
CA GLU A 242 -12.34 -15.56 -2.55
C GLU A 242 -12.19 -16.61 -3.65
N ILE A 243 -13.11 -16.57 -4.62
CA ILE A 243 -13.06 -17.45 -5.78
C ILE A 243 -11.97 -17.01 -6.75
N ARG A 244 -11.40 -17.98 -7.49
CA ARG A 244 -10.44 -17.71 -8.58
C ARG A 244 -11.13 -16.93 -9.69
N ILE A 245 -10.44 -15.94 -10.25
CA ILE A 245 -10.96 -15.10 -11.33
C ILE A 245 -10.62 -15.73 -12.68
N LYS A 246 -11.62 -15.95 -13.53
CA LYS A 246 -11.43 -16.48 -14.89
C LYS A 246 -10.47 -15.60 -15.68
N GLY A 247 -9.54 -16.22 -16.42
CA GLY A 247 -8.52 -15.50 -17.18
C GLY A 247 -7.29 -15.08 -16.36
N THR A 248 -7.22 -15.45 -15.08
CA THR A 248 -6.00 -15.27 -14.26
C THR A 248 -4.97 -16.35 -14.55
N PRO A 249 -3.70 -16.02 -14.84
CA PRO A 249 -2.63 -16.99 -15.01
C PRO A 249 -2.51 -17.92 -13.81
N SER A 250 -2.38 -19.22 -14.07
CA SER A 250 -2.31 -20.25 -13.03
C SER A 250 -1.18 -20.01 -12.02
N LEU A 251 -0.01 -19.56 -12.49
CA LEU A 251 1.12 -19.22 -11.63
C LEU A 251 0.82 -18.06 -10.70
N TYR A 252 0.06 -17.06 -11.16
CA TYR A 252 -0.36 -15.92 -10.33
C TYR A 252 -1.38 -16.36 -9.27
N ILE A 253 -2.32 -17.26 -9.65
CA ILE A 253 -3.26 -17.88 -8.70
C ILE A 253 -2.52 -18.63 -7.59
N GLN A 254 -1.62 -19.54 -7.98
CA GLN A 254 -0.84 -20.31 -7.01
C GLN A 254 -0.02 -19.42 -6.09
N LEU A 255 0.52 -18.31 -6.62
CA LEU A 255 1.29 -17.36 -5.85
C LEU A 255 0.45 -16.67 -4.78
N TYR A 256 -0.66 -16.00 -5.14
CA TYR A 256 -1.48 -15.32 -4.14
C TYR A 256 -2.10 -16.32 -3.15
N GLU A 257 -2.40 -17.55 -3.60
CA GLU A 257 -2.90 -18.61 -2.73
C GLU A 257 -1.87 -19.10 -1.72
N LYS A 258 -0.58 -19.12 -2.10
CA LYS A 258 0.52 -19.43 -1.19
C LYS A 258 0.77 -18.26 -0.22
N CYS A 259 0.67 -17.02 -0.68
CA CYS A 259 0.85 -15.82 0.15
C CYS A 259 -0.18 -15.72 1.27
N TRP A 260 -1.47 -15.96 0.99
CA TRP A 260 -2.54 -15.88 1.99
C TRP A 260 -2.77 -17.18 2.77
N ASN A 261 -1.78 -18.09 2.77
CA ASN A 261 -1.88 -19.36 3.50
C ASN A 261 -2.18 -19.10 4.98
N TYR A 262 -3.06 -19.93 5.54
CA TYR A 262 -3.47 -19.82 6.93
C TYR A 262 -2.29 -19.93 7.90
N ASN A 263 -1.36 -20.86 7.66
CA ASN A 263 -0.14 -21.01 8.44
C ASN A 263 0.95 -20.03 7.95
N PRO A 264 1.42 -19.07 8.78
CA PRO A 264 2.46 -18.11 8.41
C PRO A 264 3.75 -18.74 7.88
N ASN A 265 4.14 -19.91 8.39
CA ASN A 265 5.37 -20.60 8.00
C ASN A 265 5.29 -21.24 6.61
N GLN A 266 4.09 -21.39 6.05
CA GLN A 266 3.88 -21.92 4.70
C GLN A 266 3.85 -20.82 3.64
N ARG A 267 3.88 -19.55 4.06
CA ARG A 267 3.91 -18.40 3.15
C ARG A 267 5.32 -18.24 2.58
N PRO A 268 5.46 -17.91 1.28
CA PRO A 268 6.76 -17.80 0.63
C PRO A 268 7.58 -16.63 1.20
N GLU A 269 8.88 -16.65 0.94
CA GLU A 269 9.74 -15.47 1.14
C GLU A 269 9.62 -14.49 -0.03
N LEU A 270 10.00 -13.24 0.20
CA LEU A 270 9.91 -12.16 -0.80
C LEU A 270 10.70 -12.49 -2.06
N GLU A 271 11.86 -13.13 -1.93
CA GLU A 271 12.71 -13.53 -3.05
C GLU A 271 12.02 -14.58 -3.93
N GLU A 272 11.29 -15.52 -3.33
CA GLU A 272 10.50 -16.50 -4.08
C GLU A 272 9.34 -15.82 -4.83
N ILE A 273 8.67 -14.87 -4.18
CA ILE A 273 7.56 -14.11 -4.77
C ILE A 273 8.07 -13.30 -5.97
N SER A 274 9.17 -12.56 -5.78
CA SER A 274 9.77 -11.70 -6.80
C SER A 274 10.11 -12.48 -8.06
N ARG A 275 10.89 -13.56 -7.90
CA ARG A 275 11.27 -14.43 -9.02
C ARG A 275 10.05 -14.97 -9.77
N LYS A 276 9.01 -15.43 -9.06
CA LYS A 276 7.79 -15.95 -9.70
C LYS A 276 7.02 -14.89 -10.48
N LEU A 277 6.93 -13.66 -9.97
CA LEU A 277 6.29 -12.55 -10.67
C LEU A 277 7.10 -12.13 -11.90
N GLU A 278 8.43 -12.04 -11.78
CA GLU A 278 9.31 -11.70 -12.90
C GLU A 278 9.27 -12.74 -14.02
N ASP A 279 9.34 -14.04 -13.68
CA ASP A 279 9.28 -15.13 -14.64
C ASP A 279 7.96 -15.09 -15.41
N LEU A 280 6.84 -14.87 -14.71
CA LEU A 280 5.53 -14.72 -15.32
C LEU A 280 5.45 -13.45 -16.20
N HIS A 281 6.02 -12.34 -15.76
CA HIS A 281 6.02 -11.09 -16.51
C HIS A 281 6.83 -11.21 -17.81
N LYS A 282 7.99 -11.89 -17.77
CA LYS A 282 8.80 -12.21 -18.96
C LYS A 282 8.02 -13.11 -19.92
N LEU A 283 7.37 -14.15 -19.41
CA LEU A 283 6.59 -15.09 -20.23
C LEU A 283 5.45 -14.38 -20.99
N ILE A 284 4.70 -13.52 -20.31
CA ILE A 284 3.57 -12.80 -20.92
C ILE A 284 4.08 -11.81 -21.97
N LYS A 285 5.13 -11.02 -21.67
CA LYS A 285 5.72 -10.09 -22.65
C LYS A 285 6.20 -10.81 -23.91
N CYS A 286 6.87 -11.95 -23.78
CA CYS A 286 7.31 -12.73 -24.93
C CYS A 286 6.13 -13.23 -25.79
N ASN A 287 5.03 -13.65 -25.17
CA ASN A 287 3.85 -14.11 -25.89
C ASN A 287 3.13 -12.96 -26.61
N THR A 288 3.03 -11.79 -26.00
CA THR A 288 2.47 -10.59 -26.65
C THR A 288 3.27 -10.20 -27.90
N ILE A 289 4.60 -10.21 -27.83
CA ILE A 289 5.48 -9.91 -28.97
C ILE A 289 5.33 -10.94 -30.10
N LYS A 290 5.20 -12.23 -29.78
CA LYS A 290 4.98 -13.27 -30.79
C LYS A 290 3.62 -13.12 -31.48
N SER A 291 2.58 -12.80 -30.71
CA SER A 291 1.23 -12.58 -31.25
C SER A 291 1.21 -11.39 -32.19
N SER A 292 1.80 -10.25 -31.81
CA SER A 292 1.83 -9.06 -32.66
C SER A 292 2.66 -9.23 -33.94
N LYS A 293 3.77 -9.97 -33.88
CA LYS A 293 4.54 -10.34 -35.09
C LYS A 293 3.75 -11.26 -36.04
N ASN A 294 3.01 -12.22 -35.50
CA ASN A 294 2.15 -13.07 -36.33
C ASN A 294 1.01 -12.27 -36.99
N THR A 295 0.43 -11.29 -36.29
CA THR A 295 -0.60 -10.40 -36.87
C THR A 295 -0.04 -9.52 -38.00
N LEU A 296 1.17 -8.96 -37.83
CA LEU A 296 1.84 -8.17 -38.86
C LEU A 296 2.20 -9.03 -40.10
N ASN A 297 2.71 -10.24 -39.89
CA ASN A 297 3.04 -11.16 -41.00
C ASN A 297 1.80 -11.68 -41.75
N LEU A 298 0.63 -11.73 -41.11
CA LEU A 298 -0.63 -12.05 -41.77
C LEU A 298 -1.15 -10.88 -42.62
N SER A 299 -0.97 -9.63 -42.17
CA SER A 299 -1.34 -8.44 -42.95
C SER A 299 -0.42 -8.16 -44.15
N GLU A 300 0.83 -8.64 -44.14
CA GLU A 300 1.76 -8.50 -45.27
C GLU A 300 1.54 -9.56 -46.37
N ASN A 301 0.83 -10.65 -46.06
CA ASN A 301 0.56 -11.74 -47.01
C ASN A 301 -0.79 -11.62 -47.75
N GLU A 302 -1.58 -10.56 -47.51
CA GLU A 302 -2.88 -10.33 -48.20
C GLU A 302 -2.78 -9.40 -49.43
N ASN A 303 -1.58 -9.05 -49.90
CA ASN A 303 -1.39 -8.09 -51.03
C ASN A 303 -0.65 -8.65 -52.25
N PHE A 304 -0.80 -9.94 -52.57
CA PHE A 304 -0.45 -10.47 -53.89
C PHE A 304 -1.43 -11.54 -54.33
N GLY A 305 -2.42 -11.12 -55.12
CA GLY A 305 -3.38 -11.99 -55.77
C GLY A 305 -4.55 -11.17 -56.29
N ASP A 306 -4.37 -10.57 -57.47
CA ASP A 306 -5.30 -10.70 -58.62
C ASP A 306 -4.86 -9.70 -59.71
N ASP A 307 -4.37 -10.30 -60.80
CA ASP A 307 -4.26 -9.88 -62.22
C ASP A 307 -4.07 -8.40 -62.62
#